data_AF-A0A2G6CAJ0-F1
#
_entry.id   AF-A0A2G6CAJ0-F1
#
_cell.length_a   1.000
_cell.length_b   1.000
_cell.length_c   1.000
_cell.angle_alpha   90.00
_cell.angle_beta   90.00
_cell.angle_gamma   90.00
#
_symmetry.space_group_name_H-M   'P 1'
#
loop_
_entity.id
_entity.type
_entity.pdbx_description
1 polymer ?
#
loop_
_entity_poly.entity_id
_entity_poly.type
_entity_poly.pdbx_seq_one_letter_code
_entity_poly.pdbx_strand_id
1 'polypeptide(L)'
;QGIEKTEFIGYDKQNLVSEDMKILKDIDINGQRVLIFDKTPFYAESGGQNGDSGTLILDNGEKVDIVDVKKYEGIFLHFVG
;
A
#
# COMPACT_ATOMS: atom_id res chain seq x y z
N GLN A 1 -13.77 13.60 7.80
CA GLN A 1 -13.05 12.67 8.72
C GLN A 1 -11.65 12.44 8.14
N GLY A 2 -10.62 12.43 8.98
CA GLY A 2 -9.24 12.17 8.57
C GLY A 2 -9.05 10.72 8.14
N ILE A 3 -7.92 10.42 7.48
CA ILE A 3 -7.51 9.05 7.19
C ILE A 3 -6.83 8.51 8.46
N GLU A 4 -7.21 7.32 8.90
CA GLU A 4 -6.57 6.64 10.03
C GLU A 4 -5.17 6.15 9.65
N LYS A 5 -4.31 5.93 10.65
CA LYS A 5 -2.97 5.38 10.41
C LYS A 5 -3.06 3.96 9.87
N THR A 6 -2.18 3.60 8.95
CA THR A 6 -2.11 2.25 8.41
C THR A 6 -1.40 1.33 9.41
N GLU A 7 -2.01 0.19 9.72
CA GLU A 7 -1.39 -0.89 10.49
C GLU A 7 -0.34 -1.61 9.64
N PHE A 8 0.90 -1.66 10.12
CA PHE A 8 1.96 -2.37 9.43
C PHE A 8 2.02 -3.82 9.90
N ILE A 9 1.76 -4.77 8.98
CA ILE A 9 1.70 -6.21 9.26
C ILE A 9 2.83 -7.01 8.59
N GLY A 10 3.81 -6.34 7.99
CA GLY A 10 4.89 -6.96 7.22
C GLY A 10 6.03 -7.59 8.03
N TYR A 11 5.89 -7.75 9.35
CA TYR A 11 6.96 -8.30 10.21
C TYR A 11 7.25 -9.78 9.95
N ASP A 12 6.25 -10.55 9.51
CA ASP A 12 6.42 -11.97 9.22
C ASP A 12 6.35 -12.22 7.70
N LYS A 13 7.51 -12.40 7.08
CA LYS A 13 7.66 -12.49 5.61
C LYS A 13 7.12 -13.80 5.02
N GLN A 14 6.78 -14.81 5.82
CA GLN A 14 6.67 -16.16 5.29
C GLN A 14 5.40 -16.46 4.51
N ASN A 15 4.31 -15.69 4.61
CA ASN A 15 3.11 -15.86 3.79
C ASN A 15 2.24 -14.59 3.83
N LEU A 16 2.74 -13.45 3.35
CA LEU A 16 1.97 -12.21 3.33
C LEU A 16 1.00 -12.20 2.14
N VAL A 17 0.05 -13.14 2.13
CA VAL A 17 -1.21 -12.95 1.40
C VAL A 17 -2.10 -12.13 2.33
N SER A 18 -2.17 -10.84 2.09
CA SER A 18 -3.00 -9.93 2.86
C SER A 18 -4.44 -9.99 2.33
N GLU A 19 -5.16 -11.07 2.65
CA GLU A 19 -6.51 -11.35 2.12
C GLU A 19 -7.58 -10.33 2.58
N ASP A 20 -7.28 -9.53 3.62
CA ASP A 20 -8.26 -8.65 4.27
C ASP A 20 -7.86 -7.16 4.27
N MET A 21 -7.08 -6.68 3.30
CA MET A 21 -6.76 -5.25 3.20
C MET A 21 -7.96 -4.45 2.68
N LYS A 22 -8.40 -3.45 3.44
CA LYS A 22 -9.50 -2.56 3.05
C LYS A 22 -8.97 -1.27 2.46
N ILE A 23 -9.41 -0.93 1.25
CA ILE A 23 -9.15 0.39 0.66
C ILE A 23 -9.87 1.46 1.49
N LEU A 24 -9.11 2.34 2.11
CA LEU A 24 -9.59 3.54 2.78
C LEU A 24 -9.75 4.70 1.79
N LYS A 25 -8.85 4.80 0.81
CA LYS A 25 -8.91 5.78 -0.29
C LYS A 25 -8.23 5.27 -1.56
N ASP A 26 -8.80 5.67 -2.69
CA ASP A 26 -8.23 5.59 -4.03
C ASP A 26 -8.17 7.02 -4.57
N ILE A 27 -6.96 7.54 -4.79
CA ILE A 27 -6.73 8.94 -5.19
C ILE A 27 -5.71 9.03 -6.32
N ASP A 28 -5.78 10.11 -7.08
CA ASP A 28 -4.76 10.49 -8.04
C ASP A 28 -3.86 11.57 -7.44
N ILE A 29 -2.55 11.38 -7.53
CA ILE A 29 -1.55 12.39 -7.18
C ILE A 29 -0.71 12.66 -8.42
N ASN A 30 -0.99 13.78 -9.10
CA ASN A 30 -0.27 14.23 -10.30
C ASN A 30 -0.24 13.20 -11.45
N GLY A 31 -1.34 12.49 -11.68
CA GLY A 31 -1.45 11.45 -12.72
C GLY A 31 -0.98 10.06 -12.30
N GLN A 32 -0.55 9.89 -11.04
CA GLN A 32 -0.20 8.60 -10.46
C GLN A 32 -1.32 8.14 -9.52
N ARG A 33 -1.90 6.96 -9.77
CA ARG A 33 -2.89 6.35 -8.89
C ARG A 33 -2.23 5.89 -7.59
N VAL A 34 -2.88 6.20 -6.46
CA VAL A 34 -2.40 5.89 -5.11
C VAL A 34 -3.52 5.24 -4.30
N LEU A 35 -3.24 4.05 -3.78
CA LEU A 35 -4.14 3.31 -2.91
C LEU A 35 -3.67 3.41 -1.45
N ILE A 36 -4.62 3.70 -0.55
CA ILE A 36 -4.40 3.74 0.88
C ILE A 36 -5.25 2.66 1.53
N PHE A 37 -4.62 1.84 2.35
CA PHE A 37 -5.25 0.73 3.06
C PHE A 37 -5.24 0.93 4.57
N ASP A 38 -6.11 0.20 5.26
CA ASP A 38 -6.16 0.12 6.72
C ASP A 38 -4.95 -0.60 7.31
N LYS A 39 -4.45 -1.64 6.62
CA LYS A 39 -3.23 -2.35 6.94
C LYS A 39 -2.41 -2.65 5.69
N THR A 40 -1.11 -2.90 5.86
CA THR A 40 -0.23 -3.26 4.73
C THR A 40 0.94 -4.16 5.15
N PRO A 41 1.27 -5.19 4.35
CA PRO A 41 2.52 -5.93 4.48
C PRO A 41 3.72 -5.20 3.85
N PHE A 42 3.49 -4.21 2.98
CA PHE A 42 4.51 -3.59 2.16
C PHE A 42 5.35 -2.58 2.96
N TYR A 43 6.67 -2.76 2.95
CA TYR A 43 7.59 -1.80 3.54
C TYR A 43 7.62 -0.51 2.70
N ALA A 44 7.35 0.61 3.36
CA ALA A 44 7.57 1.92 2.76
C ALA A 44 9.07 2.23 2.62
N GLU A 45 9.44 2.93 1.55
CA GLU A 45 10.77 3.52 1.39
C GLU A 45 11.15 4.32 2.65
N SER A 46 12.33 4.02 3.19
CA SER A 46 12.91 4.77 4.31
C SER A 46 14.42 4.90 4.11
N GLY A 47 14.92 6.14 4.13
CA GLY A 47 16.36 6.42 4.12
C GLY A 47 17.08 6.14 2.79
N GLY A 48 16.38 6.18 1.65
CA GLY A 48 16.96 5.97 0.31
C GLY A 48 17.04 4.52 -0.15
N GLN A 49 16.30 3.61 0.50
CA GLN A 49 16.09 2.24 0.03
C GLN A 49 14.80 2.16 -0.77
N ASN A 50 14.83 1.47 -1.91
CA ASN A 50 13.60 1.17 -2.66
C ASN A 50 12.61 0.43 -1.74
N GLY A 51 11.38 0.94 -1.66
CA GLY A 51 10.28 0.26 -0.97
C GLY A 51 9.94 -1.08 -1.61
N ASP A 52 9.05 -1.84 -0.97
CA ASP A 52 8.58 -3.10 -1.54
C ASP A 52 7.75 -2.85 -2.81
N SER A 53 7.88 -3.78 -3.75
CA SER A 53 6.98 -3.92 -4.90
C SER A 53 6.16 -5.21 -4.77
N GLY A 54 5.03 -5.27 -5.45
CA GLY A 54 4.20 -6.47 -5.51
C GLY A 54 2.92 -6.24 -6.30
N THR A 55 2.09 -7.27 -6.41
CA THR A 55 0.84 -7.21 -7.15
C THR A 55 -0.34 -7.30 -6.18
N LEU A 56 -1.28 -6.38 -6.31
CA LEU A 56 -2.59 -6.43 -5.69
C LEU A 56 -3.58 -7.08 -6.64
N ILE A 57 -4.46 -7.90 -6.10
CA ILE A 57 -5.65 -8.39 -6.78
C ILE A 57 -6.84 -7.77 -6.05
N LEU A 58 -7.55 -6.88 -6.71
CA LEU A 58 -8.74 -6.25 -6.17
C LEU A 58 -9.94 -7.19 -6.29
N ASP A 59 -10.98 -6.96 -5.49
CA ASP A 59 -12.20 -7.80 -5.47
C ASP A 59 -12.91 -7.91 -6.83
N ASN A 60 -12.74 -6.89 -7.69
CA ASN A 60 -13.27 -6.88 -9.06
C ASN A 60 -12.42 -7.73 -10.05
N GLY A 61 -11.35 -8.38 -9.57
CA GLY A 61 -10.40 -9.15 -10.37
C GLY A 61 -9.33 -8.30 -11.08
N GLU A 62 -9.32 -6.98 -10.87
CA GLU A 62 -8.30 -6.10 -11.40
C GLU A 62 -6.96 -6.40 -10.73
N LYS A 63 -5.92 -6.57 -11.56
CA LYS A 63 -4.54 -6.70 -11.10
C LYS A 63 -3.86 -5.36 -11.20
N VAL A 64 -3.22 -4.97 -10.11
CA VAL A 64 -2.60 -3.66 -9.97
C VAL A 64 -1.22 -3.85 -9.37
N ASP A 65 -0.18 -3.37 -10.05
CA ASP A 65 1.18 -3.50 -9.55
C ASP A 65 1.56 -2.29 -8.69
N ILE A 66 2.08 -2.55 -7.50
CA ILE A 66 2.67 -1.57 -6.60
C ILE A 66 4.09 -1.28 -7.11
N VAL A 67 4.28 -0.03 -7.53
CA VAL A 67 5.56 0.47 -8.06
C VAL A 67 6.39 1.18 -7.00
N ASP A 68 5.74 1.71 -5.96
CA ASP A 68 6.40 2.42 -4.86
C ASP A 68 5.48 2.49 -3.63
N VAL A 69 6.06 2.51 -2.43
CA VAL A 69 5.34 2.66 -1.17
C VAL A 69 6.00 3.74 -0.32
N LYS A 70 5.25 4.78 0.05
CA LYS A 70 5.75 5.86 0.91
C LYS A 70 4.96 5.96 2.20
N LYS A 71 5.60 6.45 3.26
CA LYS A 71 4.95 6.69 4.56
C LYS A 71 4.91 8.18 4.87
N TYR A 72 3.72 8.71 5.13
CA TYR A 72 3.50 10.10 5.53
C TYR A 72 2.62 10.14 6.79
N GLU A 73 3.15 10.67 7.90
CA GLU A 73 2.42 10.79 9.18
C GLU A 73 1.77 9.48 9.70
N GLY A 74 2.32 8.32 9.33
CA GLY A 74 1.79 7.00 9.69
C GLY A 74 0.82 6.38 8.69
N ILE A 75 0.54 7.05 7.57
CA ILE A 75 -0.26 6.54 6.46
C ILE A 75 0.67 5.99 5.39
N PHE A 76 0.38 4.80 4.87
CA PHE A 76 1.14 4.20 3.77
C PHE A 76 0.42 4.47 2.44
N LEU A 77 1.16 5.08 1.52
CA LEU A 77 0.74 5.47 0.18
C LEU A 77 1.31 4.44 -0.79
N HIS A 78 0.46 3.66 -1.44
CA HIS A 78 0.86 2.64 -2.41
C HIS A 78 0.63 3.20 -3.80
N PHE A 79 1.72 3.60 -4.46
CA PHE A 79 1.67 4.08 -5.84
C PHE A 79 1.59 2.88 -6.77
N VAL A 80 0.64 2.93 -7.69
CA VAL A 80 0.33 1.79 -8.56
C VAL A 80 0.31 2.17 -10.03
N GLY A 81 0.71 1.25 -10.91
CA GLY A 81 0.83 1.49 -12.36
C GLY A 81 0.93 0.23 -13.19
#